data_AF-A0A2V8ILC5-F1
#
_entry.id   AF-A0A2V8ILC5-F1
#
_cell.length_a   1.000
_cell.length_b   1.000
_cell.length_c   1.000
_cell.angle_alpha   90.00
_cell.angle_beta   90.00
_cell.angle_gamma   90.00
#
_symmetry.space_group_name_H-M   'P 1'
#
loop_
_entity.id
_entity.type
_entity.pdbx_description
1 polymer ?
#
loop_
_entity_poly.entity_id
_entity_poly.type
_entity_poly.pdbx_seq_one_letter_code
_entity_poly.pdbx_strand_id
1 'polypeptide(L)'
;MFDMAVQEQRYRLVGEWFGAHTPPHAVAISSLHSGSLRIYSGRPTVRAELLPDDSLVETVSALERAGYVPYLALEQGDEYGEFDRRFHPLSDAALDIIPEGRVRGVAFLRLTIRRGGR
;
A
#
# COMPACT_ATOMS: atom_id res chain seq x y z
N MET A 1 14.86 -7.58 26.13
CA MET A 1 13.48 -7.26 26.55
C MET A 1 13.38 -5.74 26.60
N PHE A 2 12.94 -5.09 25.51
CA PHE A 2 12.49 -3.69 25.37
C PHE A 2 12.51 -3.38 23.87
N ASP A 3 11.38 -3.61 23.18
CA ASP A 3 11.20 -3.18 21.78
C ASP A 3 9.71 -3.03 21.42
N MET A 4 8.81 -3.74 22.13
CA MET A 4 7.37 -3.72 21.87
C MET A 4 6.77 -2.30 21.86
N ALA A 5 7.09 -1.44 22.84
CA ALA A 5 6.57 -0.08 22.90
C ALA A 5 7.03 0.80 21.71
N VAL A 6 8.26 0.59 21.23
CA VAL A 6 8.81 1.33 20.08
C VAL A 6 8.18 0.83 18.77
N GLN A 7 7.99 -0.49 18.65
CA GLN A 7 7.30 -1.08 17.50
C GLN A 7 5.81 -0.68 17.45
N GLU A 8 5.10 -0.68 18.58
CA GLU A 8 3.72 -0.20 18.67
C GLU A 8 3.60 1.27 18.28
N GLN A 9 4.54 2.11 18.73
CA GLN A 9 4.59 3.51 18.33
C GLN A 9 4.82 3.67 16.83
N ARG A 10 5.66 2.82 16.22
CA ARG A 10 5.88 2.81 14.77
C ARG A 10 4.59 2.54 14.01
N TYR A 11 3.87 1.47 14.36
CA TYR A 11 2.62 1.09 13.70
C TYR A 11 1.56 2.19 13.79
N ARG A 12 1.46 2.85 14.94
CA ARG A 12 0.58 3.99 15.14
C ARG A 12 0.93 5.16 14.22
N LEU A 13 2.20 5.57 14.21
CA LEU A 13 2.66 6.70 13.39
C LEU A 13 2.46 6.45 11.89
N VAL A 14 2.66 5.21 11.43
CA VAL A 14 2.42 4.84 10.03
C VAL A 14 0.94 5.02 9.65
N GLY A 15 0.02 4.54 10.48
CA GLY A 15 -1.41 4.69 10.21
C GLY A 15 -1.92 6.13 10.36
N GLU A 16 -1.48 6.86 11.38
CA GLU A 16 -1.82 8.29 11.54
C GLU A 16 -1.31 9.12 10.35
N TRP A 17 -0.08 8.87 9.89
CA TRP A 17 0.47 9.51 8.70
C TRP A 17 -0.38 9.22 7.47
N PHE A 18 -0.74 7.95 7.24
CA PHE A 18 -1.56 7.57 6.09
C PHE A 18 -2.93 8.26 6.11
N GLY A 19 -3.60 8.30 7.27
CA GLY A 19 -4.90 8.96 7.41
C GLY A 19 -4.86 10.45 7.13
N ALA A 20 -3.77 11.13 7.53
CA ALA A 20 -3.59 12.57 7.39
C ALA A 20 -3.07 13.02 6.02
N HIS A 21 -2.34 12.17 5.29
CA HIS A 21 -1.64 12.55 4.05
C HIS A 21 -2.23 11.91 2.79
N THR A 22 -3.28 11.11 2.90
CA THR A 22 -3.96 10.50 1.75
C THR A 22 -5.41 10.93 1.64
N PRO A 23 -6.01 10.86 0.44
CA PRO A 23 -7.41 11.22 0.23
C PRO A 23 -8.38 10.44 1.14
N PRO A 24 -9.59 10.98 1.42
CA PRO A 24 -10.57 10.32 2.28
C PRO A 24 -10.97 8.89 1.86
N HIS A 25 -10.88 8.61 0.56
CA HIS A 25 -11.22 7.33 -0.06
C HIS A 25 -9.96 6.52 -0.44
N ALA A 26 -8.83 6.75 0.23
CA ALA A 26 -7.65 5.92 0.07
C ALA A 26 -7.87 4.51 0.62
N VAL A 27 -7.29 3.51 -0.03
CA VAL A 27 -7.23 2.11 0.41
C VAL A 27 -5.79 1.64 0.39
N ALA A 28 -5.31 1.05 1.48
CA ALA A 28 -3.95 0.55 1.57
C ALA A 28 -3.87 -0.95 1.25
N ILE A 29 -3.08 -1.31 0.26
CA ILE A 29 -2.65 -2.67 -0.04
C ILE A 29 -1.34 -2.89 0.73
N SER A 30 -1.34 -3.81 1.70
CA SER A 30 -0.20 -4.03 2.60
C SER A 30 -0.21 -5.44 3.17
N SER A 31 0.98 -5.99 3.43
CA SER A 31 1.12 -7.22 4.21
C SER A 31 1.27 -6.86 5.70
N LEU A 32 2.45 -6.38 6.07
CA LEU A 32 2.86 -6.22 7.47
C LEU A 32 2.08 -5.14 8.23
N HIS A 33 1.71 -4.05 7.56
CA HIS A 33 1.09 -2.89 8.21
C HIS A 33 -0.45 -2.89 8.14
N SER A 34 -1.07 -3.86 7.46
CA SER A 34 -2.51 -3.89 7.17
C SER A 34 -3.41 -3.64 8.40
N GLY A 35 -3.17 -4.33 9.51
CA GLY A 35 -3.95 -4.14 10.74
C GLY A 35 -3.79 -2.73 11.33
N SER A 36 -2.56 -2.24 11.43
CA SER A 36 -2.26 -0.91 11.98
C SER A 36 -2.77 0.23 11.11
N LEU A 37 -2.67 0.09 9.79
CA LEU A 37 -3.19 1.03 8.82
C LEU A 37 -4.71 1.14 9.00
N ARG A 38 -5.42 0.02 9.07
CA ARG A 38 -6.88 0.04 9.28
C ARG A 38 -7.27 0.74 10.57
N ILE A 39 -6.62 0.40 11.69
CA ILE A 39 -6.97 0.92 13.02
C ILE A 39 -6.66 2.42 13.14
N TYR A 40 -5.45 2.85 12.77
CA TYR A 40 -4.97 4.20 13.06
C TYR A 40 -5.24 5.22 11.94
N SER A 41 -5.52 4.78 10.71
CA SER A 41 -5.90 5.70 9.62
C SER A 41 -7.41 5.82 9.41
N GLY A 42 -8.19 4.84 9.90
CA GLY A 42 -9.61 4.71 9.57
C GLY A 42 -9.90 4.38 8.10
N ARG A 43 -8.87 4.02 7.30
CA ARG A 43 -8.99 3.66 5.89
C ARG A 43 -9.14 2.14 5.70
N PRO A 44 -9.84 1.69 4.65
CA PRO A 44 -9.85 0.28 4.27
C PRO A 44 -8.45 -0.23 3.93
N THR A 45 -8.25 -1.54 4.11
CA THR A 45 -7.00 -2.22 3.77
C THR A 45 -7.25 -3.51 3.03
N VAL A 46 -6.43 -3.79 2.01
CA VAL A 46 -6.35 -5.08 1.30
C VAL A 46 -5.07 -5.77 1.75
N ARG A 47 -5.16 -7.04 2.14
CA ARG A 47 -3.99 -7.83 2.52
C ARG A 47 -3.30 -8.39 1.28
N ALA A 48 -2.07 -7.97 1.03
CA ALA A 48 -1.36 -8.33 -0.20
C ALA A 48 -1.07 -9.84 -0.30
N GLU A 49 -0.89 -10.53 0.84
CA GLU A 49 -0.68 -11.99 0.87
C GLU A 49 -1.91 -12.79 0.43
N LEU A 50 -3.09 -12.17 0.39
CA LEU A 50 -4.34 -12.80 -0.07
C LEU A 50 -4.63 -12.58 -1.56
N LEU A 51 -3.89 -11.70 -2.22
CA LEU A 51 -4.03 -11.46 -3.65
C LEU A 51 -3.32 -12.57 -4.42
N PRO A 52 -3.89 -13.17 -5.49
CA PRO A 52 -3.12 -13.97 -6.44
C PRO A 52 -1.97 -13.16 -7.06
N ASP A 53 -0.86 -13.83 -7.41
CA ASP A 53 0.38 -13.21 -7.88
C ASP A 53 0.20 -12.29 -9.10
N ASP A 54 -0.77 -12.58 -9.96
CA ASP A 54 -1.07 -11.87 -11.21
C ASP A 54 -2.24 -10.89 -11.11
N SER A 55 -2.84 -10.74 -9.92
CA SER A 55 -4.10 -10.02 -9.74
C SER A 55 -3.97 -8.55 -9.35
N LEU A 56 -2.75 -8.01 -9.19
CA LEU A 56 -2.58 -6.64 -8.69
C LEU A 56 -3.23 -5.60 -9.62
N VAL A 57 -3.03 -5.74 -10.94
CA VAL A 57 -3.61 -4.80 -11.92
C VAL A 57 -5.13 -4.85 -11.89
N GLU A 58 -5.71 -6.05 -11.85
CA GLU A 58 -7.17 -6.23 -11.74
C GLU A 58 -7.71 -5.65 -10.43
N THR A 59 -7.00 -5.87 -9.33
CA THR A 59 -7.35 -5.35 -8.00
C THR A 59 -7.35 -3.83 -7.99
N VAL A 60 -6.30 -3.19 -8.52
CA VAL A 60 -6.22 -1.72 -8.64
C VAL A 60 -7.35 -1.19 -9.51
N SER A 61 -7.61 -1.81 -10.66
CA SER A 61 -8.72 -1.46 -11.55
C SER A 61 -10.08 -1.56 -10.85
N ALA A 62 -10.31 -2.63 -10.08
CA ALA A 62 -11.55 -2.82 -9.33
C ALA A 62 -11.73 -1.76 -8.23
N LEU A 63 -10.66 -1.43 -7.51
CA LEU A 63 -10.67 -0.40 -6.47
C LEU A 63 -10.93 1.00 -7.06
N GLU A 64 -10.25 1.37 -8.16
CA GLU A 64 -10.50 2.63 -8.85
C GLU A 64 -11.94 2.73 -9.37
N ARG A 65 -12.48 1.67 -9.97
CA ARG A 65 -13.89 1.62 -10.42
C ARG A 65 -14.88 1.74 -9.27
N ALA A 66 -14.51 1.30 -8.07
CA ALA A 66 -15.30 1.45 -6.86
C ALA A 66 -15.12 2.83 -6.18
N GLY A 67 -14.30 3.73 -6.75
CA GLY A 67 -14.08 5.08 -6.25
C GLY A 67 -12.99 5.20 -5.18
N TYR A 68 -12.17 4.16 -4.99
CA TYR A 68 -11.02 4.21 -4.09
C TYR A 68 -9.76 4.71 -4.79
N VAL A 69 -8.83 5.26 -4.01
CA VAL A 69 -7.46 5.57 -4.46
C VAL A 69 -6.51 4.53 -3.85
N PRO A 70 -5.98 3.58 -4.63
CA PRO A 70 -5.13 2.51 -4.11
C PRO A 70 -3.72 2.99 -3.78
N TYR A 71 -3.21 2.57 -2.62
CA TYR A 71 -1.83 2.79 -2.20
C TYR A 71 -1.19 1.46 -1.82
N LEU A 72 0.04 1.23 -2.24
CA LEU A 72 0.91 0.25 -1.60
C LEU A 72 1.53 0.86 -0.35
N ALA A 73 1.54 0.10 0.74
CA ALA A 73 2.30 0.42 1.94
C ALA A 73 3.31 -0.69 2.19
N LEU A 74 4.58 -0.41 1.85
CA LEU A 74 5.67 -1.38 1.87
C LEU A 74 6.76 -0.94 2.85
N GLU A 75 7.09 -1.78 3.81
CA GLU A 75 8.29 -1.64 4.61
C GLU A 75 9.54 -1.89 3.74
N GLN A 76 10.55 -1.05 3.89
CA GLN A 76 11.84 -1.27 3.22
C GLN A 76 12.51 -2.56 3.69
N GLY A 77 13.24 -3.20 2.78
CA GLY A 77 13.88 -4.48 3.01
C GLY A 77 13.15 -5.58 2.25
N ASP A 78 12.94 -6.72 2.91
CA ASP A 78 12.45 -7.94 2.27
C ASP A 78 11.03 -7.80 1.69
N GLU A 79 10.12 -7.05 2.34
CA GLU A 79 8.74 -6.84 1.85
C GLU A 79 8.74 -6.12 0.50
N TYR A 80 9.61 -5.13 0.30
CA TYR A 80 9.76 -4.46 -0.99
C TYR A 80 10.25 -5.42 -2.06
N GLY A 81 11.27 -6.25 -1.76
CA GLY A 81 11.82 -7.22 -2.71
C GLY A 81 10.84 -8.35 -3.07
N GLU A 82 10.05 -8.82 -2.10
CA GLU A 82 8.99 -9.80 -2.34
C GLU A 82 7.88 -9.21 -3.22
N PHE A 83 7.44 -7.99 -2.91
CA PHE A 83 6.45 -7.28 -3.71
C PHE A 83 6.93 -7.07 -5.15
N ASP A 84 8.17 -6.61 -5.31
CA ASP A 84 8.79 -6.36 -6.61
C ASP A 84 8.82 -7.64 -7.44
N ARG A 85 9.34 -8.74 -6.89
CA ARG A 85 9.38 -10.04 -7.57
C ARG A 85 8.00 -10.56 -7.97
N ARG A 86 6.99 -10.36 -7.10
CA ARG A 86 5.65 -10.92 -7.28
C ARG A 86 4.82 -10.13 -8.28
N PHE A 87 4.92 -8.81 -8.28
CA PHE A 87 4.01 -7.95 -9.02
C PHE A 87 4.67 -7.07 -10.07
N HIS A 88 5.94 -6.67 -9.92
CA HIS A 88 6.63 -5.74 -10.82
C HIS A 88 6.62 -6.18 -12.30
N PRO A 89 6.83 -7.47 -12.65
CA PRO A 89 6.84 -7.90 -14.05
C PRO A 89 5.51 -7.69 -14.79
N LEU A 90 4.39 -7.65 -14.06
CA LEU A 90 3.03 -7.52 -14.62
C LEU A 90 2.47 -6.11 -14.45
N SER A 91 2.89 -5.40 -13.40
CA SER A 91 2.41 -4.05 -13.11
C SER A 91 3.12 -2.96 -13.88
N ASP A 92 4.39 -3.13 -14.25
CA ASP A 92 5.18 -2.04 -14.84
C ASP A 92 4.64 -1.56 -16.19
N ALA A 93 3.95 -2.44 -16.94
CA ALA A 93 3.30 -2.08 -18.20
C ALA A 93 1.91 -1.42 -18.03
N ALA A 94 1.23 -1.63 -16.89
CA ALA A 94 -0.18 -1.33 -16.72
C ALA A 94 -0.50 -0.32 -15.60
N LEU A 95 0.42 -0.08 -14.66
CA LEU A 95 0.23 0.81 -13.52
C LEU A 95 1.23 1.97 -13.54
N ASP A 96 0.76 3.18 -13.24
CA ASP A 96 1.66 4.24 -12.79
C ASP A 96 1.84 4.11 -11.28
N ILE A 97 3.10 4.03 -10.85
CA ILE A 97 3.51 3.90 -9.45
C ILE A 97 4.10 5.24 -9.02
N ILE A 98 3.36 5.97 -8.18
CA ILE A 98 3.70 7.35 -7.81
C ILE A 98 4.11 7.37 -6.34
N PRO A 99 5.38 7.66 -6.01
CA PRO A 99 5.81 7.81 -4.63
C PRO A 99 5.18 9.05 -4.01
N GLU A 100 4.41 8.87 -2.93
CA GLU A 100 3.68 9.97 -2.27
C GLU A 100 4.28 10.30 -0.89
N GLY A 101 4.99 9.36 -0.27
CA GLY A 101 5.72 9.64 0.95
C GLY A 101 6.33 8.41 1.61
N ARG A 102 7.02 8.67 2.71
CA ARG A 102 7.67 7.64 3.52
C ARG A 102 7.66 8.05 4.98
N VAL A 103 7.34 7.10 5.86
CA VAL A 103 7.35 7.30 7.31
C VAL A 103 7.87 6.05 8.01
N ARG A 104 8.85 6.22 8.91
CA ARG A 104 9.40 5.14 9.74
C ARG A 104 9.80 3.86 8.95
N GLY A 105 10.34 4.04 7.74
CA GLY A 105 10.78 2.93 6.90
C GLY A 105 9.71 2.39 5.93
N VAL A 106 8.45 2.80 6.08
CA VAL A 106 7.33 2.40 5.21
C VAL A 106 7.16 3.41 4.08
N ALA A 107 7.24 2.96 2.84
CA ALA A 107 6.96 3.74 1.66
C ALA A 107 5.48 3.63 1.27
N PHE A 108 4.88 4.75 0.90
CA PHE A 108 3.54 4.82 0.35
C PHE A 108 3.60 5.18 -1.13
N LEU A 109 3.14 4.24 -1.97
CA LEU A 109 3.14 4.38 -3.42
C LEU A 109 1.70 4.38 -3.90
N ARG A 110 1.23 5.48 -4.48
CA ARG A 110 -0.09 5.50 -5.10
C ARG A 110 -0.03 4.73 -6.41
N LEU A 111 -1.01 3.86 -6.60
CA LEU A 111 -1.18 3.09 -7.82
C LEU A 111 -2.33 3.67 -8.62
N THR A 112 -2.15 3.78 -9.93
CA THR A 112 -3.24 4.09 -10.84
C THR A 112 -3.12 3.31 -12.13
N ILE A 113 -4.25 2.96 -12.75
CA ILE A 113 -4.23 2.29 -14.05
C ILE A 113 -3.66 3.27 -15.08
N ARG A 114 -2.56 2.88 -15.72
CA ARG A 114 -1.97 3.65 -16.81
C ARG A 114 -2.97 3.68 -17.96
N ARG A 115 -3.50 4.86 -18.24
CA ARG A 115 -4.35 5.04 -19.42
C ARG A 115 -3.44 5.18 -20.62
N GLY A 116 -3.41 4.15 -21.46
CA GLY A 116 -2.70 4.19 -22.73
C GLY A 116 -3.09 5.44 -23.50
N GLY A 117 -2.11 6.28 -23.82
CA GLY A 117 -2.28 7.34 -24.80
C GLY A 117 -2.74 6.69 -26.11
N ARG A 118 -3.84 7.19 -26.67
CA ARG A 118 -4.21 6.90 -28.05
C ARG A 118 -3.11 7.35 -29.01
#